data_AF-W7C3C6-F1
#
_entry.id   AF-W7C3C6-F1
#
_cell.length_a   1.000
_cell.length_b   1.000
_cell.length_c   1.000
_cell.angle_alpha   90.00
_cell.angle_beta   90.00
_cell.angle_gamma   90.00
#
_symmetry.space_group_name_H-M   'P 1'
#
loop_
_entity.id
_entity.type
_entity.pdbx_description
1 polymer ?
#
loop_
_entity_poly.entity_id
_entity_poly.type
_entity_poly.pdbx_seq_one_letter_code
_entity_poly.pdbx_strand_id
1 'polypeptide(L)'
;MKKKQSDRIAVEKNRIEIYFKYNYKDIHNITITDVGKNPMGTDYIDGYANGDEKLNFSASVYDKHFENGIVMSAELGDLAKYDVDKSVSEIEILE
;
A
#
# COMPACT_ATOMS: atom_id res chain seq x y z
N MET A 1 -4.24 2.70 24.52
CA MET A 1 -3.42 1.87 23.62
C MET A 1 -4.09 1.56 22.27
N LYS A 2 -5.41 1.29 22.19
CA LYS A 2 -6.10 1.03 20.89
C LYS A 2 -6.08 2.20 19.88
N LYS A 3 -6.18 3.46 20.36
CA LYS A 3 -6.27 4.67 19.50
C LYS A 3 -5.07 4.83 18.54
N LYS A 4 -3.85 4.66 19.07
CA LYS A 4 -2.59 4.83 18.33
C LYS A 4 -2.41 3.84 17.17
N GLN A 5 -2.94 2.61 17.30
CA GLN A 5 -2.88 1.61 16.23
C GLN A 5 -3.87 1.95 15.11
N SER A 6 -5.10 2.35 15.47
CA SER A 6 -6.09 2.78 14.49
C SER A 6 -5.64 4.02 13.71
N ASP A 7 -5.00 4.97 14.38
CA ASP A 7 -4.46 6.18 13.75
C ASP A 7 -3.34 5.83 12.75
N ARG A 8 -2.43 4.92 13.10
CA ARG A 8 -1.36 4.44 12.21
C ARG A 8 -1.92 3.73 10.98
N ILE A 9 -2.87 2.82 11.15
CA ILE A 9 -3.51 2.13 10.01
C ILE A 9 -4.20 3.12 9.06
N ALA A 10 -4.87 4.14 9.59
CA ALA A 10 -5.51 5.15 8.75
C ALA A 10 -4.48 5.93 7.92
N VAL A 11 -3.32 6.27 8.50
CA VAL A 11 -2.20 6.89 7.78
C VAL A 11 -1.68 5.96 6.68
N GLU A 12 -1.42 4.69 6.98
CA GLU A 12 -0.90 3.75 5.97
C GLU A 12 -1.87 3.53 4.81
N LYS A 13 -3.19 3.48 5.06
CA LYS A 13 -4.18 3.39 3.98
C LYS A 13 -4.08 4.56 3.00
N ASN A 14 -3.92 5.78 3.51
CA ASN A 14 -3.73 6.96 2.67
C ASN A 14 -2.41 6.90 1.89
N ARG A 15 -1.33 6.47 2.55
CA ARG A 15 -0.01 6.30 1.91
C ARG A 15 -0.05 5.25 0.79
N ILE A 16 -0.75 4.13 1.00
CA ILE A 16 -0.95 3.09 -0.03
C ILE A 16 -1.64 3.68 -1.26
N GLU A 17 -2.68 4.49 -1.08
CA GLU A 17 -3.37 5.13 -2.19
C GLU A 17 -2.46 6.08 -2.98
N ILE A 18 -1.67 6.92 -2.29
CA ILE A 18 -0.68 7.80 -2.91
C ILE A 18 0.36 6.98 -3.68
N TYR A 19 0.91 5.95 -3.07
CA TYR A 19 1.93 5.09 -3.66
C TYR A 19 1.47 4.46 -4.96
N PHE A 20 0.29 3.83 -4.98
CA PHE A 20 -0.20 3.16 -6.18
C PHE A 20 -0.57 4.15 -7.28
N LYS A 21 -1.25 5.26 -6.95
CA LYS A 21 -1.60 6.31 -7.93
C LYS A 21 -0.36 6.92 -8.58
N TYR A 22 0.70 7.12 -7.79
CA TYR A 22 1.94 7.69 -8.29
C TYR A 22 2.76 6.69 -9.09
N ASN A 23 3.05 5.50 -8.55
CA ASN A 23 4.00 4.55 -9.15
C ASN A 23 3.42 3.67 -10.25
N TYR A 24 2.09 3.48 -10.31
CA TYR A 24 1.45 2.54 -11.24
C TYR A 24 0.48 3.25 -12.18
N LYS A 25 0.43 2.80 -13.43
CA LYS A 25 -0.41 3.37 -14.49
C LYS A 25 -1.88 3.05 -14.23
N ASP A 26 -2.73 4.02 -14.55
CA ASP A 26 -4.19 3.87 -14.57
C ASP A 26 -4.81 3.39 -13.25
N ILE A 27 -4.16 3.62 -12.11
CA ILE A 27 -4.76 3.39 -10.78
C ILE A 27 -5.56 4.61 -10.34
N HIS A 28 -6.86 4.42 -10.11
CA HIS A 28 -7.80 5.48 -9.75
C HIS A 28 -8.35 5.33 -8.34
N ASN A 29 -8.55 4.09 -7.88
CA ASN A 29 -9.02 3.77 -6.54
C ASN A 29 -8.32 2.54 -5.98
N ILE A 30 -8.23 2.49 -4.64
CA ILE A 30 -7.77 1.35 -3.88
C ILE A 30 -8.92 0.91 -2.96
N THR A 31 -9.21 -0.38 -2.95
CA THR A 31 -10.16 -1.00 -2.03
C THR A 31 -9.41 -1.84 -1.02
N ILE A 32 -9.59 -1.53 0.28
CA ILE A 32 -9.02 -2.31 1.37
C ILE A 32 -9.96 -3.46 1.71
N THR A 33 -9.45 -4.69 1.67
CA THR A 33 -10.22 -5.91 1.93
C THR A 33 -10.02 -6.44 3.33
N ASP A 34 -8.80 -6.35 3.86
CA ASP A 34 -8.48 -6.81 5.22
C ASP A 34 -7.42 -5.94 5.90
N VAL A 35 -7.50 -5.89 7.23
CA VAL A 35 -6.49 -5.26 8.09
C VAL A 35 -6.36 -6.09 9.36
N GLY A 36 -5.15 -6.57 9.64
CA GLY A 36 -4.93 -7.40 10.81
C GLY A 36 -3.49 -7.36 11.31
N LYS A 37 -3.17 -8.35 12.15
CA LYS A 37 -1.80 -8.67 12.55
C LYS A 37 -1.47 -10.09 12.10
N ASN A 38 -0.28 -10.29 11.55
CA ASN A 38 0.22 -11.64 11.28
C ASN A 38 0.62 -12.34 12.60
N PRO A 39 0.95 -13.65 12.60
CA PRO A 39 1.35 -14.37 13.81
C PRO A 39 2.58 -13.78 14.53
N MET A 40 3.42 -13.02 13.82
CA MET A 40 4.58 -12.33 14.37
C MET A 40 4.23 -10.95 14.97
N GLY A 41 2.97 -10.53 14.91
CA GLY A 41 2.46 -9.27 15.46
C GLY A 41 2.61 -8.06 14.54
N THR A 42 3.12 -8.23 13.31
CA THR A 42 3.24 -7.18 12.29
C THR A 42 1.85 -6.86 11.74
N ASP A 43 1.51 -5.57 11.69
CA ASP A 43 0.25 -5.14 11.07
C ASP A 43 0.33 -5.36 9.55
N TYR A 44 -0.76 -5.79 8.93
CA TYR A 44 -0.87 -5.92 7.47
C TYR A 44 -2.14 -5.26 6.94
N ILE A 45 -2.10 -4.86 5.67
CA ILE A 45 -3.21 -4.28 4.93
C ILE A 45 -3.27 -4.95 3.57
N ASP A 46 -4.40 -5.59 3.28
CA ASP A 46 -4.65 -6.24 1.99
C ASP A 46 -5.67 -5.44 1.19
N GLY A 47 -5.57 -5.50 -0.13
CA GLY A 47 -6.49 -4.79 -1.00
C GLY A 47 -6.27 -5.05 -2.48
N TYR A 48 -7.03 -4.32 -3.29
CA TYR A 48 -6.90 -4.34 -4.75
C TYR A 48 -7.21 -2.97 -5.35
N ALA A 49 -6.75 -2.76 -6.58
CA ALA A 49 -6.98 -1.53 -7.33
C ALA A 49 -8.20 -1.61 -8.25
N ASN A 50 -8.83 -0.46 -8.50
CA ASN A 50 -9.84 -0.25 -9.55
C ASN A 50 -11.08 -1.16 -9.52
N GLY A 51 -11.37 -1.85 -8.42
CA GLY A 51 -12.45 -2.84 -8.40
C GLY A 51 -12.07 -4.20 -8.98
N ASP A 52 -10.82 -4.42 -9.39
CA ASP A 52 -10.34 -5.66 -9.99
C ASP A 52 -9.50 -6.46 -9.00
N GLU A 53 -10.03 -7.57 -8.50
CA GLU A 53 -9.34 -8.45 -7.55
C GLU A 53 -8.06 -9.08 -8.13
N LYS A 54 -7.85 -9.07 -9.45
CA LYS A 54 -6.59 -9.48 -10.05
C LYS A 54 -5.48 -8.47 -9.77
N LEU A 55 -5.81 -7.20 -9.61
CA LEU A 55 -4.88 -6.12 -9.28
C LEU A 55 -4.70 -6.02 -7.76
N ASN A 56 -4.41 -7.15 -7.11
CA ASN A 56 -4.30 -7.24 -5.64
C ASN A 56 -2.89 -6.97 -5.12
N PHE A 57 -2.82 -6.61 -3.83
CA PHE A 57 -1.61 -6.42 -3.06
C PHE A 57 -1.80 -6.85 -1.59
N SER A 58 -0.67 -7.10 -0.92
CA SER A 58 -0.57 -7.28 0.53
C SER A 58 0.59 -6.44 1.05
N ALA A 59 0.33 -5.58 2.03
CA ALA A 59 1.28 -4.61 2.56
C ALA A 59 1.54 -4.86 4.05
N SER A 60 2.76 -5.29 4.39
CA SER A 60 3.22 -5.42 5.77
C SER A 60 3.73 -4.08 6.30
N VAL A 61 3.16 -3.60 7.40
CA VAL A 61 3.46 -2.29 8.00
C VAL A 61 4.55 -2.44 9.08
N TYR A 62 5.77 -2.05 8.74
CA TYR A 62 6.92 -2.03 9.65
C TYR A 62 7.11 -0.67 10.33
N ASP A 63 8.14 -0.54 11.18
CA ASP A 63 8.37 0.64 12.03
C ASP A 63 8.43 1.98 11.29
N LYS A 64 8.92 2.00 10.04
CA LYS A 64 8.79 3.17 9.17
C LYS A 64 7.39 3.19 8.55
N HIS A 65 7.19 2.40 7.50
CA HIS A 65 5.96 2.34 6.70
C HIS A 65 5.93 1.00 5.91
N PHE A 66 4.93 0.82 5.07
CA PHE A 66 4.70 -0.42 4.31
C PHE A 66 5.62 -0.66 3.10
N GLU A 67 6.34 0.33 2.57
CA GLU A 67 6.98 0.23 1.23
C GLU A 67 8.04 -0.88 1.14
N ASN A 68 8.66 -1.28 2.26
CA ASN A 68 9.60 -2.42 2.30
C ASN A 68 8.93 -3.79 2.45
N GLY A 69 7.60 -3.81 2.64
CA GLY A 69 6.80 -4.98 2.97
C GLY A 69 5.64 -5.21 2.03
N ILE A 70 5.62 -4.54 0.87
CA ILE A 70 4.56 -4.68 -0.12
C ILE A 70 4.90 -5.77 -1.12
N VAL A 71 3.91 -6.62 -1.38
CA VAL A 71 3.89 -7.58 -2.48
C VAL A 71 2.61 -7.39 -3.27
N MET A 72 2.65 -7.69 -4.57
CA MET A 72 1.50 -7.53 -5.44
C MET A 72 1.42 -8.61 -6.51
N SER A 73 0.24 -8.74 -7.10
CA SER A 73 -0.02 -9.53 -8.29
C SER A 73 0.88 -9.14 -9.47
N ALA A 74 1.13 -10.08 -10.37
CA ALA A 74 1.91 -9.82 -11.57
C ALA A 74 1.22 -8.77 -12.46
N GLU A 75 -0.10 -8.86 -12.58
CA GLU A 75 -0.93 -7.94 -13.35
C GLU A 75 -0.85 -6.50 -12.85
N LEU A 76 -0.79 -6.29 -11.52
CA LEU A 76 -0.55 -4.95 -10.97
C LEU A 76 0.90 -4.51 -11.18
N GLY A 77 1.86 -5.41 -11.01
CA GLY A 77 3.29 -5.17 -11.26
C GLY A 77 3.58 -4.69 -12.69
N ASP A 78 2.91 -5.27 -13.69
CA ASP A 78 3.04 -4.90 -15.10
C ASP A 78 2.64 -3.44 -15.41
N LEU A 79 1.91 -2.79 -14.48
CA LEU A 79 1.49 -1.38 -14.60
C LEU A 79 2.53 -0.40 -14.07
N ALA A 80 3.70 -0.85 -13.59
CA ALA A 80 4.74 0.04 -13.07
C ALA A 80 5.12 1.16 -14.08
N LYS A 81 5.28 2.38 -13.56
CA LYS A 81 5.75 3.55 -14.33
C LYS A 81 7.27 3.67 -14.35
N TYR A 82 7.94 3.11 -13.36
CA TYR A 82 9.37 3.26 -13.11
C TYR A 82 10.01 1.88 -12.91
N ASP A 83 11.31 1.77 -13.20
CA ASP A 83 12.08 0.55 -12.89
C ASP A 83 12.19 0.33 -11.37
N VAL A 84 12.10 1.41 -10.59
CA VAL A 84 12.12 1.42 -9.13
C VAL A 84 11.03 2.35 -8.63
N ASP A 85 10.14 1.82 -7.80
CA ASP A 85 9.07 2.59 -7.17
C ASP A 85 9.63 3.66 -6.25
N LYS A 86 9.00 4.84 -6.26
CA LYS A 86 9.27 5.90 -5.29
C LYS A 86 8.52 5.64 -4.00
N SER A 87 9.19 5.82 -2.86
CA SER A 87 8.52 5.85 -1.57
C SER A 87 7.56 7.05 -1.47
N VAL A 88 6.54 6.97 -0.61
CA VAL A 88 5.58 8.08 -0.46
C VAL A 88 6.28 9.33 0.07
N SER A 89 7.30 9.17 0.92
CA SER A 89 8.10 10.30 1.41
C SER A 89 8.92 10.98 0.31
N GLU A 90 9.34 10.26 -0.73
CA GLU A 90 9.96 10.88 -1.90
C GLU A 90 8.92 11.59 -2.77
N ILE A 91 7.72 11.01 -2.92
CA ILE A 91 6.61 11.60 -3.67
C ILE A 91 6.17 12.94 -3.06
N GLU A 92 6.00 12.98 -1.73
CA GLU A 92 5.59 14.18 -0.99
C GLU A 92 6.57 15.37 -1.08
N ILE A 93 7.81 15.13 -1.53
CA ILE A 93 8.83 16.20 -1.74
C ILE A 93 8.80 16.73 -3.18
N LEU A 94 8.17 16.00 -4.10
CA LEU A 94 8.11 16.34 -5.53
C LEU A 94 6.87 17.19 -5.90
N GLU A 95 5.87 17.24 -5.02
CA GLU A 95 4.67 18.10 -5.11
C GLU A 95 4.84 19.43 -4.34
#